data_AF-A0A8I3NHA0-F1
#
_entry.id   AF-A0A8I3NHA0-F1
#
_cell.length_a   1.000
_cell.length_b   1.000
_cell.length_c   1.000
_cell.angle_alpha   90.00
_cell.angle_beta   90.00
_cell.angle_gamma   90.00
#
_symmetry.space_group_name_H-M   'P 1'
#
loop_
_entity.id
_entity.type
_entity.pdbx_description
1 polymer ?
#
loop_
_entity_poly.entity_id
_entity_poly.type
_entity_poly.pdbx_seq_one_letter_code
_entity_poly.pdbx_strand_id
1 'polypeptide(L)'
;MAAHLKKRVCEEFTKVVQQQQKEIATKKLRLTKPTPSPADALQYLLEFPRKPVEAESAEGVVRILLEHCYKENDPSVRLKIASLLGLLSKPAGFSPECIMDDAINILQNEKSPHRYVSWCKK
;
A
#
# COMPACT_ATOMS: atom_id res chain seq x y z
N MET A 1 -17.93 -13.01 -47.07
CA MET A 1 -17.48 -11.60 -47.18
C MET A 1 -16.84 -11.01 -45.91
N ALA A 2 -16.74 -11.72 -44.77
CA ALA A 2 -16.19 -11.15 -43.52
C ALA A 2 -14.65 -11.27 -43.36
N ALA A 3 -13.98 -12.18 -44.08
CA ALA A 3 -12.53 -12.41 -43.93
C ALA A 3 -11.66 -11.31 -44.59
N HIS A 4 -12.14 -10.70 -45.67
CA HIS A 4 -11.38 -9.67 -46.40
C HIS A 4 -11.36 -8.29 -45.73
N LEU A 5 -12.28 -8.03 -44.79
CA LEU A 5 -12.31 -6.78 -44.03
C LEU A 5 -11.21 -6.76 -42.95
N LYS A 6 -10.98 -7.87 -42.26
CA LYS A 6 -9.93 -7.98 -41.23
C LYS A 6 -8.52 -7.82 -41.80
N LYS A 7 -8.28 -8.31 -43.02
CA LYS A 7 -6.96 -8.22 -43.67
C LYS A 7 -6.59 -6.79 -44.06
N ARG A 8 -7.56 -6.02 -44.60
CA ARG A 8 -7.35 -4.60 -44.95
C ARG A 8 -7.14 -3.73 -43.71
N VAL A 9 -7.86 -4.00 -42.62
CA VAL A 9 -7.66 -3.30 -41.35
C VAL A 9 -6.25 -3.58 -40.79
N CYS A 10 -5.76 -4.83 -40.80
CA CYS A 10 -4.40 -5.10 -40.32
C CYS A 10 -3.31 -4.43 -41.16
N GLU A 11 -3.48 -4.37 -42.48
CA GLU A 11 -2.49 -3.76 -43.39
C GLU A 11 -2.47 -2.23 -43.28
N GLU A 12 -3.61 -1.57 -43.11
CA GLU A 12 -3.72 -0.11 -42.90
C GLU A 12 -3.09 0.31 -41.56
N PHE A 13 -3.40 -0.40 -40.47
CA PHE A 13 -2.83 -0.10 -39.14
C PHE A 13 -1.32 -0.36 -39.09
N THR A 14 -0.82 -1.37 -39.81
CA THR A 14 0.62 -1.65 -39.89
C THR A 14 1.38 -0.55 -40.64
N LYS A 15 0.80 0.01 -41.72
CA LYS A 15 1.42 1.10 -42.48
C LYS A 15 1.44 2.42 -41.70
N VAL A 16 0.36 2.76 -40.99
CA VAL A 16 0.31 3.97 -40.14
C VAL A 16 1.35 3.91 -39.02
N VAL A 17 1.55 2.75 -38.39
CA VAL A 17 2.59 2.56 -37.36
C VAL A 17 4.01 2.66 -37.95
N GLN A 18 4.25 2.12 -39.15
CA GLN A 18 5.57 2.21 -39.79
C GLN A 18 5.90 3.62 -40.30
N GLN A 19 4.91 4.41 -40.68
CA GLN A 19 5.15 5.77 -41.20
C GLN A 19 5.45 6.77 -40.08
N GLN A 20 4.88 6.61 -38.87
CA GLN A 20 5.28 7.39 -37.69
C GLN A 20 6.69 7.03 -37.18
N GLN A 21 7.14 5.78 -37.37
CA GLN A 21 8.45 5.33 -36.89
C GLN A 21 9.62 5.85 -37.76
N LYS A 22 9.38 6.17 -39.04
CA LYS A 22 10.47 6.40 -40.01
C LYS A 22 11.03 7.82 -40.03
N GLU A 23 10.40 8.79 -39.36
CA GLU A 23 10.82 10.20 -39.42
C GLU A 23 11.49 10.73 -38.14
N ILE A 24 11.69 9.91 -37.11
CA ILE A 24 12.44 10.31 -35.90
C ILE A 24 13.79 9.59 -35.88
N ALA A 25 14.61 9.89 -36.89
CA ALA A 25 16.04 9.72 -36.77
C ALA A 25 16.59 10.87 -35.89
N THR A 26 16.82 10.60 -34.60
CA THR A 26 18.06 10.91 -33.88
C THR A 26 17.90 10.69 -32.37
N LYS A 27 18.97 10.15 -31.77
CA LYS A 27 19.21 9.87 -30.34
C LYS A 27 18.54 8.61 -29.80
N LYS A 28 19.28 7.50 -29.89
CA LYS A 28 19.02 6.27 -29.13
C LYS A 28 19.12 6.56 -27.62
N LEU A 29 17.99 6.83 -26.98
CA LEU A 29 17.86 6.69 -25.54
C LEU A 29 17.79 5.19 -25.26
N ARG A 30 18.90 4.58 -24.82
CA ARG A 30 18.88 3.22 -24.28
C ARG A 30 18.16 3.28 -22.93
N LEU A 31 16.87 2.98 -22.93
CA LEU A 31 16.11 2.75 -21.70
C LEU A 31 16.50 1.38 -21.16
N THR A 32 17.62 1.28 -20.45
CA THR A 32 18.00 0.08 -19.70
C THR A 32 17.26 0.04 -18.37
N LYS A 33 15.95 -0.20 -18.42
CA LYS A 33 15.25 -0.89 -17.34
C LYS A 33 14.44 -1.98 -18.03
N PRO A 34 14.69 -3.26 -17.74
CA PRO A 34 13.83 -4.32 -18.25
C PRO A 34 12.44 -4.01 -17.73
N THR A 35 11.49 -3.76 -18.64
CA THR A 35 10.08 -3.71 -18.26
C THR A 35 9.77 -5.09 -17.69
N PRO A 36 9.36 -5.21 -16.41
CA PRO A 36 9.04 -6.51 -15.84
C PRO A 36 8.00 -7.16 -16.74
N SER A 37 8.21 -8.43 -17.09
CA SER A 37 7.21 -9.15 -17.85
C SER A 37 5.88 -9.13 -17.08
N PRO A 38 4.72 -9.28 -17.73
CA PRO A 38 3.45 -9.36 -17.02
C PRO A 38 3.47 -10.42 -15.91
N ALA A 39 4.24 -11.51 -16.10
CA ALA A 39 4.46 -12.52 -15.08
C ALA A 39 5.23 -11.98 -13.87
N ASP A 40 6.31 -11.22 -14.08
CA ASP A 40 7.09 -10.62 -12.99
C ASP A 40 6.26 -9.62 -12.19
N ALA A 41 5.46 -8.77 -12.87
CA ALA A 41 4.57 -7.83 -12.19
C ALA A 41 3.52 -8.55 -11.33
N LEU A 42 2.98 -9.66 -11.82
CA LEU A 42 2.06 -10.51 -11.06
C LEU A 42 2.75 -11.15 -9.84
N GLN A 43 4.00 -11.59 -9.98
CA GLN A 43 4.76 -12.14 -8.84
C GLN A 43 5.05 -11.06 -7.79
N TYR A 44 5.42 -9.85 -8.20
CA TYR A 44 5.58 -8.70 -7.29
C TYR A 44 4.29 -8.39 -6.51
N LEU A 45 3.14 -8.46 -7.17
CA LEU A 45 1.83 -8.25 -6.52
C LEU A 45 1.47 -9.37 -5.54
N LEU A 46 1.82 -10.62 -5.87
CA LEU A 46 1.58 -11.78 -4.99
C LEU A 46 2.49 -11.78 -3.75
N GLU A 47 3.70 -11.24 -3.87
CA GLU A 47 4.63 -11.09 -2.75
C GLU A 47 4.33 -9.88 -1.86
N PHE A 48 3.70 -8.83 -2.40
CA PHE A 48 3.38 -7.60 -1.67
C PHE A 48 2.69 -7.83 -0.31
N PRO A 49 1.60 -8.63 -0.19
CA PRO A 49 0.95 -8.87 1.10
C PRO A 49 1.78 -9.71 2.08
N ARG A 50 2.87 -10.34 1.61
CA ARG A 50 3.78 -11.14 2.45
C ARG A 50 4.98 -10.34 2.96
N LYS A 51 5.20 -9.14 2.44
CA LYS A 51 6.30 -8.27 2.89
C LYS A 51 5.86 -7.56 4.16
N PRO A 52 6.63 -7.65 5.27
CA PRO A 52 6.34 -6.90 6.46
C PRO A 52 6.35 -5.39 6.13
N VAL A 53 5.45 -4.65 6.76
CA VAL A 53 5.42 -3.19 6.63
C VAL A 53 6.76 -2.63 7.10
N GLU A 54 7.41 -1.82 6.27
CA GLU A 54 8.66 -1.16 6.62
C GLU A 54 8.45 -0.24 7.83
N ALA A 55 9.40 -0.25 8.77
CA ALA A 55 9.28 0.47 10.03
C ALA A 55 9.07 1.99 9.82
N GLU A 56 9.72 2.58 8.82
CA GLU A 56 9.57 4.00 8.48
C GLU A 56 8.15 4.35 7.99
N SER A 57 7.52 3.44 7.25
CA SER A 57 6.13 3.60 6.81
C SER A 57 5.16 3.44 7.99
N ALA A 58 5.45 2.52 8.92
CA ALA A 58 4.65 2.31 10.11
C ALA A 58 4.65 3.54 11.04
N GLU A 59 5.78 4.23 11.20
CA GLU A 59 5.88 5.41 12.07
C GLU A 59 4.98 6.56 11.62
N GLY A 60 4.90 6.81 10.30
CA GLY A 60 3.98 7.81 9.74
C GLY A 60 2.52 7.48 10.02
N VAL A 61 2.14 6.21 9.89
CA VAL A 61 0.78 5.73 10.18
C VAL A 61 0.45 5.88 11.66
N VAL A 62 1.38 5.50 12.55
CA VAL A 62 1.24 5.63 14.00
C VAL A 62 0.96 7.08 14.40
N ARG A 63 1.70 8.03 13.84
CA ARG A 63 1.52 9.46 14.12
C ARG A 63 0.12 9.96 13.76
N ILE A 64 -0.37 9.59 12.57
CA ILE A 64 -1.72 9.96 12.09
C ILE A 64 -2.80 9.33 12.98
N LEU A 65 -2.63 8.06 13.35
CA LEU A 65 -3.56 7.35 14.22
C LEU A 65 -3.63 7.99 15.61
N LEU A 66 -2.50 8.36 16.20
CA LEU A 66 -2.45 9.06 17.49
C LEU A 66 -3.12 10.42 17.43
N GLU A 67 -2.83 11.23 16.41
CA GLU A 67 -3.47 12.53 16.21
C GLU A 67 -5.00 12.40 16.13
N HIS A 68 -5.49 11.40 15.40
CA HIS A 68 -6.91 11.13 15.29
C HIS A 68 -7.49 10.65 16.64
N CYS A 69 -6.78 9.78 17.35
CA CYS A 69 -7.20 9.26 18.65
C CYS A 69 -7.42 10.36 19.70
N TYR A 70 -6.57 11.40 19.68
CA TYR A 70 -6.69 12.53 20.61
C TYR A 70 -7.87 13.45 20.33
N LYS A 71 -8.33 13.52 19.07
CA LYS A 71 -9.50 14.32 18.66
C LYS A 71 -10.82 13.55 18.73
N GLU A 72 -10.73 12.22 18.86
CA GLU A 72 -11.89 11.33 18.81
C GLU A 72 -12.64 11.29 20.15
N ASN A 73 -13.97 11.41 20.07
CA ASN A 73 -14.84 11.36 21.25
C ASN A 73 -15.47 9.98 21.44
N ASP A 74 -15.63 9.19 20.36
CA ASP A 74 -16.21 7.85 20.49
C ASP A 74 -15.21 6.86 21.12
N PRO A 75 -15.52 6.27 22.29
CA PRO A 75 -14.61 5.33 22.94
C PRO A 75 -14.35 4.07 22.12
N SER A 76 -15.31 3.63 21.30
CA SER A 76 -15.15 2.42 20.48
C SER A 76 -14.16 2.64 19.34
N VAL A 77 -14.17 3.83 18.73
CA VAL A 77 -13.20 4.25 17.73
C VAL A 77 -11.80 4.37 18.35
N ARG A 78 -11.66 5.03 19.51
CA ARG A 78 -10.36 5.11 20.21
C ARG A 78 -9.78 3.73 20.54
N LEU A 79 -10.61 2.81 20.99
CA LEU A 79 -10.21 1.40 21.22
C LEU A 79 -9.77 0.69 19.93
N LYS A 80 -10.46 0.93 18.82
CA LYS A 80 -10.08 0.37 17.52
C LYS A 80 -8.73 0.92 17.07
N ILE A 81 -8.49 2.22 17.26
CA ILE A 81 -7.22 2.87 16.96
C ILE A 81 -6.10 2.27 17.83
N ALA A 82 -6.32 2.12 19.13
CA ALA A 82 -5.37 1.43 20.01
C ALA A 82 -5.03 0.03 19.50
N SER A 83 -6.01 -0.73 18.96
CA SER A 83 -5.75 -2.09 18.47
C SER A 83 -4.86 -2.08 17.24
N LEU A 84 -5.08 -1.10 16.37
CA LEU A 84 -4.23 -0.90 15.19
C LEU A 84 -2.81 -0.51 15.60
N LEU A 85 -2.65 0.37 16.59
CA LEU A 85 -1.34 0.73 17.12
C LEU A 85 -0.58 -0.49 17.68
N GLY A 86 -1.27 -1.37 18.41
CA GLY A 86 -0.69 -2.63 18.90
C GLY A 86 -0.39 -3.66 17.80
N LEU A 87 -1.01 -3.57 16.62
CA LEU A 87 -0.64 -4.39 15.46
C LEU A 87 0.58 -3.82 14.74
N LEU A 88 0.67 -2.49 14.65
CA LEU A 88 1.79 -1.77 14.04
C LEU A 88 3.07 -1.85 14.87
N SER A 89 2.99 -2.25 16.15
CA SER A 89 4.16 -2.48 16.99
C SER A 89 4.79 -3.87 16.83
N LYS A 90 4.19 -4.77 16.04
CA LYS A 90 4.68 -6.14 15.80
C LYS A 90 5.77 -6.32 14.73
N PRO A 91 5.87 -5.51 13.66
CA PRO A 91 6.92 -5.63 12.65
C PRO A 91 8.33 -5.50 13.25
N ALA A 92 9.26 -6.31 12.75
CA ALA A 92 10.65 -6.27 13.18
C ALA A 92 11.31 -4.92 12.84
N GLY A 93 11.97 -4.31 13.82
CA GLY A 93 12.62 -3.00 13.66
C GLY A 93 11.76 -1.79 14.02
N PHE A 94 10.48 -2.00 14.38
CA PHE A 94 9.67 -0.94 14.99
C PHE A 94 10.00 -0.85 16.49
N SER A 95 10.31 0.35 17.00
CA SER A 95 10.51 0.55 18.44
C SER A 95 9.16 0.82 19.12
N PRO A 96 8.63 -0.08 19.96
CA PRO A 96 7.34 0.11 20.61
C PRO A 96 7.36 1.20 21.69
N GLU A 97 8.54 1.65 22.13
CA GLU A 97 8.67 2.68 23.17
C GLU A 97 7.96 3.99 22.79
N CYS A 98 7.94 4.34 21.51
CA CYS A 98 7.28 5.56 21.05
C CYS A 98 5.75 5.51 21.07
N ILE A 99 5.14 4.34 21.32
CA ILE A 99 3.68 4.15 21.38
C ILE A 99 3.22 3.80 22.79
N MET A 100 4.09 3.22 23.63
CA MET A 100 3.69 2.67 24.93
C MET A 100 3.01 3.70 25.84
N ASP A 101 3.59 4.88 26.01
CA ASP A 101 3.04 5.92 26.87
C ASP A 101 1.68 6.43 26.37
N ASP A 102 1.54 6.61 25.05
CA ASP A 102 0.28 6.99 24.43
C ASP A 102 -0.78 5.89 24.59
N ALA A 103 -0.41 4.62 24.40
CA ALA A 103 -1.31 3.50 24.60
C ALA A 103 -1.78 3.42 26.06
N ILE A 104 -0.89 3.62 27.02
CA ILE A 104 -1.22 3.68 28.45
C ILE A 104 -2.19 4.85 28.72
N ASN A 105 -1.93 6.03 28.17
CA ASN A 105 -2.78 7.20 28.34
C ASN A 105 -4.19 6.98 27.75
N ILE A 106 -4.29 6.44 26.53
CA ILE A 106 -5.57 6.10 25.89
C ILE A 106 -6.35 5.11 26.75
N LEU A 107 -5.67 4.08 27.26
CA LEU A 107 -6.27 3.09 28.13
C LEU A 107 -6.67 3.69 29.48
N GLN A 108 -5.90 4.57 30.10
CA GLN A 108 -6.29 5.17 31.39
C GLN A 108 -7.50 6.12 31.27
N ASN A 109 -7.67 6.75 30.11
CA ASN A 109 -8.72 7.73 29.89
C ASN A 109 -10.04 7.12 29.39
N GLU A 110 -10.08 5.81 29.13
CA GLU A 110 -11.31 5.10 28.83
C GLU A 110 -12.09 4.80 30.14
N LYS A 111 -13.35 5.20 30.18
CA LYS A 111 -14.21 5.10 31.38
C LYS A 111 -14.94 3.76 31.49
N SER A 112 -14.54 2.74 30.71
CA SER A 112 -15.31 1.50 30.51
C SER A 112 -14.51 0.24 30.92
N PRO A 113 -14.47 -0.11 32.23
CA PRO A 113 -13.64 -1.19 32.77
C PRO A 113 -13.83 -2.56 32.12
N HIS A 114 -15.01 -2.83 31.54
CA HIS A 114 -15.34 -4.14 30.97
C HIS A 114 -14.74 -4.40 29.58
N ARG A 115 -14.25 -3.37 28.87
CA ARG A 115 -13.70 -3.55 27.52
C ARG A 115 -12.21 -3.96 27.51
N TYR A 116 -11.42 -3.56 28.51
CA TYR A 116 -10.00 -3.94 28.64
C TYR A 116 -9.78 -5.45 28.72
N VAL A 117 -10.67 -6.15 29.42
CA VAL A 117 -10.55 -7.60 29.68
C VAL A 117 -10.72 -8.44 28.41
N SER A 118 -11.46 -7.93 27.43
CA SER A 118 -11.62 -8.52 26.11
C SER A 118 -10.34 -8.39 25.26
N TRP A 119 -9.60 -7.31 25.48
CA TRP A 119 -8.44 -6.92 24.69
C TRP A 119 -7.18 -7.74 24.99
N CYS A 120 -6.92 -8.05 26.25
CA CYS A 120 -5.77 -8.86 26.66
C CYS A 120 -5.91 -10.37 26.36
N LYS A 121 -7.08 -10.81 25.87
CA LYS A 121 -7.43 -12.23 25.75
C LYS A 121 -7.25 -12.82 24.34
N LYS A 122 -6.65 -12.07 23.41
CA LYS A 122 -6.54 -12.43 21.99
C LYS A 122 -5.12 -12.26 21.47
#